data_AF-A0A3N7GQY8-F1
#
_entry.id   AF-A0A3N7GQY8-F1
#
_cell.length_a   1.000
_cell.length_b   1.000
_cell.length_c   1.000
_cell.angle_alpha   90.00
_cell.angle_beta   90.00
_cell.angle_gamma   90.00
#
_symmetry.space_group_name_H-M   'P 1'
#
loop_
_entity.id
_entity.type
_entity.pdbx_description
1 polymer ?
#
loop_
_entity_poly.entity_id
_entity_poly.type
_entity_poly.pdbx_seq_one_letter_code
_entity_poly.pdbx_strand_id
1 'polypeptide(L)'
;QRMKSEGLKPNPVAEKHHLLRRLSLDITGLPPSPAQIERFLADDSPEAYEKMVDELLASDAYGERMALHWLDVARYADSYGYQDDDIRTQWPWRDWVIHAFNENMPYDRFITWQLAGDLLPDASKEQILATAFNRNHKITEEGGVIDEEYRVAYTIDKTNTYSKGILGITMECAQCHDHKYDPFSQKNYYSLFAFFNNTLENGLEGLVNSGPSKTPRLTITQDDLNGILNFINKWDDQEQVSVSVMGERDEVRPTFLLDRGVYDAPKERVFPGTPESVLDFDSTRYAPNRLGLAQWTFSKDNPLTARVFVNQLWALFFGNGLVSTIADFGNQGTLPTHPELLDWMAVDFQENGWDIKRLVKQFVMSATYRQSSQITDQHRKRDPDNRYYARAARIRLPAEMIRDQV
;
A
#
# COMPACT_ATOMS: atom_id res chain seq x y z
N GLN A 1 7.02 28.49 0.42
CA GLN A 1 6.33 29.74 -0.01
C GLN A 1 4.91 29.81 0.52
N ARG A 2 4.13 28.71 0.46
CA ARG A 2 2.76 28.62 0.99
C ARG A 2 2.58 29.08 2.45
N MET A 3 3.43 28.64 3.39
CA MET A 3 3.37 29.16 4.78
C MET A 3 3.36 30.70 4.84
N LYS A 4 4.23 31.35 4.06
CA LYS A 4 4.35 32.81 4.06
C LYS A 4 3.09 33.50 3.52
N SER A 5 2.44 32.93 2.49
CA SER A 5 1.18 33.49 1.95
C SER A 5 0.03 33.41 2.96
N GLU A 6 0.08 32.43 3.86
CA GLU A 6 -0.90 32.25 4.96
C GLU A 6 -0.52 33.03 6.22
N GLY A 7 0.55 33.84 6.16
CA GLY A 7 1.07 34.60 7.30
C GLY A 7 1.73 33.76 8.38
N LEU A 8 2.07 32.51 8.07
CA LEU A 8 2.75 31.57 8.97
C LEU A 8 4.26 31.59 8.76
N LYS A 9 4.99 31.18 9.80
CA LYS A 9 6.44 30.97 9.78
C LYS A 9 6.74 29.57 10.30
N PRO A 10 7.80 28.92 9.82
CA PRO A 10 8.20 27.65 10.37
C PRO A 10 8.61 27.81 11.84
N ASN A 11 8.31 26.81 12.64
CA ASN A 11 8.81 26.68 14.00
C ASN A 11 10.34 26.54 14.02
N PRO A 12 10.99 26.85 15.15
CA PRO A 12 12.38 26.49 15.36
C PRO A 12 12.55 24.97 15.31
N VAL A 13 13.78 24.52 15.06
CA VAL A 13 14.15 23.10 15.14
C VAL A 13 13.82 22.57 16.54
N ALA A 14 13.30 21.34 16.60
CA ALA A 14 13.02 20.66 17.87
C ALA A 14 14.32 20.40 18.66
N GLU A 15 14.21 20.37 19.99
CA GLU A 15 15.32 19.97 20.86
C GLU A 15 15.78 18.54 20.51
N LYS A 16 17.09 18.26 20.63
CA LYS A 16 17.69 16.98 20.19
C LYS A 16 16.92 15.75 20.68
N HIS A 17 16.56 15.69 21.97
CA HIS A 17 15.86 14.54 22.54
C HIS A 17 14.44 14.35 21.97
N HIS A 18 13.69 15.44 21.76
CA HIS A 18 12.38 15.40 21.11
C HIS A 18 12.47 14.96 19.66
N LEU A 19 13.50 15.44 18.94
CA LEU A 19 13.73 15.08 17.55
C LEU A 19 14.12 13.60 17.39
N LEU A 20 15.03 13.10 18.25
CA LEU A 20 15.43 11.69 18.25
C LEU A 20 14.25 10.77 18.54
N ARG A 21 13.45 11.08 19.57
CA ARG A 21 12.28 10.25 19.91
C ARG A 21 11.29 10.17 18.75
N ARG A 22 10.99 11.30 18.12
CA ARG A 22 10.12 11.34 16.93
C ARG A 22 10.70 10.51 15.80
N LEU A 23 11.97 10.75 15.47
CA LEU A 23 12.66 10.07 14.38
C LEU A 23 12.62 8.54 14.56
N SER A 24 12.94 8.06 15.77
CA SER A 24 12.90 6.64 16.10
C SER A 24 11.50 6.07 15.93
N LEU A 25 10.47 6.70 16.52
CA LEU A 25 9.10 6.21 16.41
C LEU A 25 8.56 6.22 14.97
N ASP A 26 8.91 7.24 14.18
CA ASP A 26 8.42 7.34 12.81
C ASP A 26 9.11 6.32 11.89
N ILE A 27 10.42 6.08 12.06
CA ILE A 27 11.20 5.16 11.21
C ILE A 27 11.06 3.70 11.64
N THR A 28 11.08 3.41 12.95
CA THR A 28 11.13 2.02 13.47
C THR A 28 9.90 1.64 14.28
N GLY A 29 9.00 2.57 14.61
CA GLY A 29 7.87 2.30 15.51
C GLY A 29 8.27 2.15 16.98
N LEU A 30 9.58 2.18 17.29
CA LEU A 30 10.12 1.91 18.62
C LEU A 30 10.74 3.18 19.22
N PRO A 31 10.74 3.32 20.56
CA PRO A 31 11.51 4.38 21.21
C PRO A 31 13.01 4.17 20.99
N PRO A 32 13.82 5.25 21.01
CA PRO A 32 15.27 5.11 20.89
C PRO A 32 15.82 4.39 22.13
N SER A 33 16.77 3.48 21.92
CA SER A 33 17.48 2.79 23.00
C SER A 33 18.32 3.77 23.84
N PRO A 34 18.62 3.45 25.12
CA PRO A 34 19.50 4.28 25.95
C PRO A 34 20.85 4.59 25.29
N ALA A 35 21.45 3.60 24.63
CA ALA A 35 22.72 3.77 23.93
C ALA A 35 22.61 4.74 22.73
N GLN A 36 21.50 4.71 21.98
CA GLN A 36 21.24 5.66 20.90
C GLN A 36 21.07 7.08 21.44
N ILE A 37 20.36 7.24 22.56
CA ILE A 37 20.17 8.54 23.22
C ILE A 37 21.52 9.13 23.63
N GLU A 38 22.34 8.36 24.34
CA GLU A 38 23.66 8.82 24.80
C GLU A 38 24.56 9.23 23.63
N ARG A 39 24.69 8.38 22.61
CA ARG A 39 25.51 8.67 21.42
C ARG A 39 25.03 9.92 20.68
N PHE A 40 23.72 10.04 20.43
CA PHE A 40 23.17 11.17 19.68
C PHE A 40 23.24 12.49 20.42
N LEU A 41 23.05 12.48 21.74
CA LEU A 41 23.16 13.69 22.55
C LEU A 41 24.61 14.16 22.70
N ALA A 42 25.57 13.23 22.76
CA ALA A 42 27.00 13.53 22.83
C ALA A 42 27.64 13.94 21.49
N ASP A 43 27.01 13.61 20.35
CA ASP A 43 27.52 13.97 19.03
C ASP A 43 27.04 15.39 18.62
N ASP A 44 27.97 16.35 18.63
CA ASP A 44 27.76 17.72 18.16
C ASP A 44 28.25 17.96 16.72
N SER A 45 28.67 16.90 16.01
CA SER A 45 29.03 17.00 14.60
C SER A 45 27.82 17.40 13.74
N PRO A 46 28.03 18.14 12.63
CA PRO A 46 26.94 18.50 11.72
C PRO A 46 26.24 17.27 11.11
N GLU A 47 26.92 16.12 11.05
CA GLU A 47 26.40 14.85 10.54
C GLU A 47 25.68 14.00 11.60
N ALA A 48 25.66 14.41 12.87
CA ALA A 48 25.10 13.61 13.97
C ALA A 48 23.66 13.14 13.69
N TYR A 49 22.84 14.02 13.10
CA TYR A 49 21.46 13.71 12.72
C TYR A 49 21.38 12.71 11.58
N GLU A 50 22.20 12.89 10.54
CA GLU A 50 22.20 12.00 9.38
C GLU A 50 22.66 10.59 9.74
N LYS A 51 23.72 10.48 10.56
CA LYS A 51 24.19 9.17 11.07
C LYS A 51 23.08 8.41 11.80
N MET A 52 22.28 9.11 12.61
CA MET A 52 21.17 8.49 13.33
C MET A 52 20.01 8.12 12.38
N VAL A 53 19.73 8.93 11.37
CA VAL A 53 18.76 8.58 10.31
C VAL A 53 19.20 7.30 9.59
N ASP A 54 20.48 7.21 9.21
CA ASP A 54 21.03 6.05 8.52
C ASP A 54 21.04 4.80 9.41
N GLU A 55 21.37 4.94 10.70
CA GLU A 55 21.28 3.85 11.69
C GLU A 55 19.86 3.29 11.78
N LEU A 56 18.84 4.17 11.88
CA LEU A 56 17.44 3.75 12.02
C LEU A 56 16.87 3.17 10.73
N LEU A 57 17.22 3.70 9.56
CA LEU A 57 16.80 3.16 8.26
C LEU A 57 17.44 1.80 7.96
N ALA A 58 18.59 1.49 8.56
CA ALA A 58 19.26 0.20 8.46
C ALA A 58 18.73 -0.85 9.46
N SER A 59 17.86 -0.47 10.39
CA SER A 59 17.29 -1.40 11.39
C SER A 59 16.21 -2.30 10.77
N ASP A 60 16.15 -3.56 11.20
CA ASP A 60 15.09 -4.50 10.80
C ASP A 60 13.68 -4.02 11.20
N ALA A 61 13.57 -3.22 12.27
CA ALA A 61 12.32 -2.62 12.72
C ALA A 61 11.76 -1.60 11.72
N TYR A 62 12.56 -1.10 10.77
CA TYR A 62 12.08 -0.26 9.67
C TYR A 62 11.03 -1.00 8.82
N GLY A 63 11.31 -2.24 8.44
CA GLY A 63 10.42 -3.04 7.60
C GLY A 63 9.09 -3.31 8.31
N GLU A 64 9.13 -3.62 9.60
CA GLU A 64 7.92 -3.80 10.42
C GLU A 64 7.09 -2.51 10.47
N ARG A 65 7.73 -1.38 10.75
CA ARG A 65 7.08 -0.06 10.81
C ARG A 65 6.40 0.32 9.51
N MET A 66 7.06 0.10 8.38
CA MET A 66 6.55 0.40 7.05
C MET A 66 5.45 -0.59 6.63
N ALA A 67 5.61 -1.86 6.98
CA ALA A 67 4.63 -2.90 6.68
C ALA A 67 3.26 -2.59 7.30
N LEU A 68 3.18 -2.09 8.53
CA LEU A 68 1.90 -1.76 9.18
C LEU A 68 0.96 -0.94 8.28
N HIS A 69 1.47 0.13 7.68
CA HIS A 69 0.68 0.95 6.76
C HIS A 69 0.24 0.17 5.52
N TRP A 70 1.14 -0.65 4.96
CA TRP A 70 0.84 -1.44 3.77
C TRP A 70 -0.14 -2.57 4.02
N LEU A 71 -0.11 -3.19 5.20
CA LEU A 71 -1.06 -4.21 5.64
C LEU A 71 -2.49 -3.65 5.69
N ASP A 72 -2.67 -2.41 6.13
CA ASP A 72 -3.97 -1.72 6.07
C ASP A 72 -4.46 -1.54 4.63
N VAL A 73 -3.58 -1.07 3.73
CA VAL A 73 -3.88 -0.89 2.30
C VAL A 73 -4.27 -2.22 1.65
N ALA A 74 -3.57 -3.29 2.03
CA ALA A 74 -3.80 -4.63 1.50
C ALA A 74 -5.01 -5.35 2.13
N ARG A 75 -5.60 -4.78 3.19
CA ARG A 75 -6.70 -5.38 4.00
C ARG A 75 -6.28 -6.71 4.62
N TYR A 76 -5.05 -6.75 5.11
CA TYR A 76 -4.53 -7.92 5.81
C TYR A 76 -5.37 -8.22 7.05
N ALA A 77 -5.56 -9.50 7.32
CA ALA A 77 -6.25 -10.04 8.50
C ALA A 77 -5.82 -11.49 8.67
N ASP A 78 -5.82 -11.99 9.90
CA ASP A 78 -5.48 -13.38 10.19
C ASP A 78 -6.69 -14.33 10.09
N SER A 79 -7.85 -13.83 9.66
CA SER A 79 -9.09 -14.60 9.45
C SER A 79 -9.73 -14.32 8.08
N TYR A 80 -10.66 -15.19 7.67
CA TYR A 80 -11.36 -15.06 6.38
C TYR A 80 -12.47 -14.00 6.35
N GLY A 81 -12.92 -13.54 7.50
CA GLY A 81 -14.07 -12.65 7.63
C GLY A 81 -15.41 -13.37 7.45
N TYR A 82 -16.42 -12.60 7.04
CA TYR A 82 -17.81 -13.06 6.96
C TYR A 82 -18.32 -13.66 8.28
N GLN A 83 -19.29 -14.58 8.24
CA GLN A 83 -20.03 -15.03 9.41
C GLN A 83 -19.30 -16.13 10.21
N ASP A 84 -18.58 -17.04 9.53
CA ASP A 84 -17.87 -18.14 10.18
C ASP A 84 -16.45 -17.75 10.63
N ASP A 85 -15.77 -16.87 9.88
CA ASP A 85 -14.53 -16.16 10.26
C ASP A 85 -13.39 -17.05 10.79
N ASP A 86 -13.11 -18.18 10.13
CA ASP A 86 -12.01 -19.07 10.51
C ASP A 86 -10.63 -18.44 10.21
N ILE A 87 -9.57 -19.00 10.81
CA ILE A 87 -8.19 -18.53 10.67
C ILE A 87 -7.67 -18.81 9.26
N ARG A 88 -6.89 -17.87 8.70
CA ARG A 88 -6.17 -18.05 7.43
C ARG A 88 -4.65 -17.89 7.56
N THR A 89 -3.93 -18.55 6.67
CA THR A 89 -2.46 -18.59 6.63
C THR A 89 -1.93 -17.59 5.61
N GLN A 90 -2.14 -16.31 5.88
CA GLN A 90 -1.67 -15.21 5.02
C GLN A 90 -0.42 -14.52 5.60
N TRP A 91 -0.05 -14.83 6.84
CA TRP A 91 1.13 -14.30 7.52
C TRP A 91 2.47 -14.50 6.78
N PRO A 92 2.71 -15.54 5.94
CA PRO A 92 3.96 -15.61 5.19
C PRO A 92 4.11 -14.46 4.18
N TRP A 93 2.99 -13.95 3.64
CA TRP A 93 3.01 -12.75 2.79
C TRP A 93 3.29 -11.48 3.59
N ARG A 94 2.78 -11.38 4.83
CA ARG A 94 3.14 -10.28 5.74
C ARG A 94 4.65 -10.24 5.98
N ASP A 95 5.26 -11.38 6.25
CA ASP A 95 6.71 -11.48 6.44
C ASP A 95 7.48 -11.10 5.16
N TRP A 96 6.96 -11.47 3.99
CA TRP A 96 7.50 -11.00 2.70
C TRP A 96 7.42 -9.48 2.55
N VAL A 97 6.32 -8.83 2.98
CA VAL A 97 6.21 -7.36 2.95
C VAL A 97 7.28 -6.71 3.84
N ILE A 98 7.47 -7.23 5.06
CA ILE A 98 8.50 -6.74 5.99
C ILE A 98 9.89 -6.89 5.37
N HIS A 99 10.19 -8.07 4.82
CA HIS A 99 11.43 -8.35 4.10
C HIS A 99 11.65 -7.38 2.93
N ALA A 100 10.65 -7.18 2.07
CA ALA A 100 10.75 -6.30 0.92
C ALA A 100 11.06 -4.84 1.31
N PHE A 101 10.50 -4.32 2.40
CA PHE A 101 10.85 -3.00 2.91
C PHE A 101 12.26 -2.96 3.51
N ASN A 102 12.69 -3.99 4.25
CA ASN A 102 14.03 -4.05 4.83
C ASN A 102 15.13 -4.10 3.76
N GLU A 103 14.92 -4.88 2.70
CA GLU A 103 15.80 -4.93 1.52
C GLU A 103 15.71 -3.68 0.63
N ASN A 104 14.82 -2.73 0.97
CA ASN A 104 14.55 -1.54 0.17
C ASN A 104 14.20 -1.88 -1.28
N MET A 105 13.34 -2.88 -1.47
CA MET A 105 12.84 -3.26 -2.79
C MET A 105 12.24 -2.03 -3.48
N PRO A 106 12.68 -1.69 -4.71
CA PRO A 106 12.09 -0.59 -5.47
C PRO A 106 10.56 -0.72 -5.55
N TYR A 107 9.85 0.39 -5.37
CA TYR A 107 8.39 0.38 -5.28
C TYR A 107 7.71 -0.18 -6.55
N ASP A 108 8.29 0.06 -7.73
CA ASP A 108 7.83 -0.52 -8.99
C ASP A 108 7.88 -2.05 -8.99
N ARG A 109 8.98 -2.64 -8.51
CA ARG A 109 9.12 -4.08 -8.34
C ARG A 109 8.16 -4.61 -7.27
N PHE A 110 8.09 -3.94 -6.13
CA PHE A 110 7.24 -4.33 -5.00
C PHE A 110 5.76 -4.45 -5.42
N ILE A 111 5.24 -3.49 -6.17
CA ILE A 111 3.86 -3.54 -6.66
C ILE A 111 3.71 -4.52 -7.83
N THR A 112 4.67 -4.57 -8.75
CA THR A 112 4.61 -5.50 -9.90
C THR A 112 4.51 -6.95 -9.44
N TRP A 113 5.31 -7.35 -8.44
CA TRP A 113 5.26 -8.70 -7.90
C TRP A 113 3.94 -8.99 -7.18
N GLN A 114 3.42 -8.02 -6.44
CA GLN A 114 2.12 -8.17 -5.79
C GLN A 114 0.97 -8.28 -6.78
N LEU A 115 1.01 -7.54 -7.89
CA LEU A 115 -0.04 -7.59 -8.92
C LEU A 115 0.08 -8.83 -9.81
N ALA A 116 1.30 -9.26 -10.15
CA ALA A 116 1.52 -10.19 -11.26
C ALA A 116 2.80 -11.04 -11.14
N GLY A 117 3.34 -11.26 -9.94
CA GLY A 117 4.56 -12.05 -9.74
C GLY A 117 4.45 -13.48 -10.27
N ASP A 118 3.26 -14.07 -10.26
CA ASP A 118 2.96 -15.39 -10.84
C ASP A 118 2.95 -15.42 -12.38
N LEU A 119 2.91 -14.26 -13.03
CA LEU A 119 2.96 -14.12 -14.49
C LEU A 119 4.35 -13.77 -15.01
N LEU A 120 5.34 -13.63 -14.12
CA LEU A 120 6.72 -13.42 -14.54
C LEU A 120 7.27 -14.71 -15.17
N PRO A 121 8.12 -14.60 -16.21
CA PRO A 121 8.81 -15.77 -16.77
C PRO A 121 9.59 -16.50 -15.68
N ASP A 122 9.41 -17.82 -15.59
CA ASP A 122 10.06 -18.68 -14.60
C ASP A 122 9.91 -18.17 -13.16
N ALA A 123 8.69 -17.72 -12.82
CA ALA A 123 8.37 -17.09 -11.54
C ALA A 123 8.88 -17.92 -10.34
N SER A 124 9.67 -17.28 -9.47
CA SER A 124 10.13 -17.88 -8.23
C SER A 124 8.99 -18.01 -7.21
N LYS A 125 9.15 -18.87 -6.20
CA LYS A 125 8.17 -18.95 -5.11
C LYS A 125 7.99 -17.64 -4.35
N GLU A 126 9.04 -16.82 -4.25
CA GLU A 126 8.95 -15.49 -3.65
C GLU A 126 8.06 -14.56 -4.49
N GLN A 127 8.24 -14.56 -5.81
CA GLN A 127 7.41 -13.78 -6.73
C GLN A 127 5.96 -14.23 -6.71
N ILE A 128 5.71 -15.53 -6.66
CA ILE A 128 4.35 -16.08 -6.51
C ILE A 128 3.77 -15.70 -5.15
N LEU A 129 4.54 -15.81 -4.07
CA LEU A 129 4.13 -15.44 -2.72
C LEU A 129 3.68 -13.98 -2.65
N ALA A 130 4.38 -13.06 -3.32
CA ALA A 130 4.01 -11.63 -3.35
C ALA A 130 2.56 -11.41 -3.81
N THR A 131 2.05 -12.26 -4.71
CA THR A 131 0.69 -12.15 -5.27
C THR A 131 -0.43 -12.42 -4.27
N ALA A 132 -0.10 -12.98 -3.10
CA ALA A 132 -0.99 -13.10 -1.95
C ALA A 132 -1.63 -11.77 -1.54
N PHE A 133 -1.04 -10.62 -1.92
CA PHE A 133 -1.67 -9.29 -1.83
C PHE A 133 -3.10 -9.28 -2.40
N ASN A 134 -3.29 -9.87 -3.57
CA ASN A 134 -4.60 -9.93 -4.22
C ASN A 134 -5.56 -10.90 -3.52
N ARG A 135 -5.08 -11.75 -2.60
CA ARG A 135 -5.88 -12.75 -1.88
C ARG A 135 -6.18 -12.38 -0.42
N ASN A 136 -5.82 -11.17 0.00
CA ASN A 136 -6.14 -10.66 1.32
C ASN A 136 -7.62 -10.30 1.53
N HIS A 137 -8.44 -10.33 0.48
CA HIS A 137 -9.88 -10.12 0.60
C HIS A 137 -10.57 -11.16 1.49
N LYS A 138 -11.77 -10.84 1.94
CA LYS A 138 -12.60 -11.79 2.68
C LYS A 138 -13.01 -12.95 1.77
N ILE A 139 -13.09 -14.16 2.32
CA ILE A 139 -13.51 -15.36 1.60
C ILE A 139 -14.65 -16.01 2.40
N THR A 140 -15.75 -16.37 1.73
CA THR A 140 -16.85 -17.03 2.42
C THR A 140 -16.57 -18.50 2.65
N GLU A 141 -17.02 -18.99 3.80
CA GLU A 141 -17.03 -20.40 4.17
C GLU A 141 -18.46 -20.88 4.50
N GLU A 142 -19.45 -20.03 4.21
CA GLU A 142 -20.85 -20.30 4.50
C GLU A 142 -21.45 -21.24 3.44
N GLY A 143 -22.17 -22.26 3.90
CA GLY A 143 -22.92 -23.16 3.02
C GLY A 143 -24.17 -22.49 2.44
N GLY A 144 -24.54 -22.83 1.20
CA GLY A 144 -25.77 -22.33 0.57
C GLY A 144 -25.63 -20.96 -0.10
N VAL A 145 -24.42 -20.41 -0.18
CA VAL A 145 -24.10 -19.23 -0.98
C VAL A 145 -24.12 -19.52 -2.48
N ILE A 146 -24.15 -18.45 -3.28
CA ILE A 146 -24.01 -18.55 -4.73
C ILE A 146 -22.55 -18.27 -5.09
N ASP A 147 -21.89 -19.30 -5.63
CA ASP A 147 -20.47 -19.29 -6.03
C ASP A 147 -20.10 -18.05 -6.86
N GLU A 148 -20.89 -17.75 -7.90
CA GLU A 148 -20.62 -16.64 -8.80
C GLU A 148 -20.74 -15.27 -8.11
N GLU A 149 -21.66 -15.12 -7.14
CA GLU A 149 -21.83 -13.87 -6.39
C GLU A 149 -20.55 -13.54 -5.62
N TYR A 150 -20.03 -14.51 -4.87
CA TYR A 150 -18.82 -14.31 -4.08
C TYR A 150 -17.57 -14.20 -4.94
N ARG A 151 -17.48 -14.98 -6.03
CA ARG A 151 -16.38 -14.84 -6.99
C ARG A 151 -16.34 -13.43 -7.59
N VAL A 152 -17.47 -12.88 -8.01
CA VAL A 152 -17.58 -11.50 -8.50
C VAL A 152 -17.23 -10.51 -7.38
N ALA A 153 -17.70 -10.73 -6.15
CA ALA A 153 -17.33 -9.90 -5.00
C ALA A 153 -15.81 -9.88 -4.73
N TYR A 154 -15.12 -11.00 -4.88
CA TYR A 154 -13.67 -11.09 -4.73
C TYR A 154 -12.91 -10.32 -5.81
N THR A 155 -13.43 -10.29 -7.05
CA THR A 155 -12.82 -9.51 -8.13
C THR A 155 -13.14 -8.01 -8.00
N ILE A 156 -14.34 -7.64 -7.55
CA ILE A 156 -14.70 -6.25 -7.17
C ILE A 156 -13.72 -5.74 -6.13
N ASP A 157 -13.47 -6.54 -5.10
CA ASP A 157 -12.56 -6.20 -4.02
C ASP A 157 -11.12 -5.95 -4.52
N LYS A 158 -10.58 -6.80 -5.40
CA LYS A 158 -9.25 -6.59 -6.02
C LYS A 158 -9.22 -5.31 -6.86
N THR A 159 -10.27 -5.07 -7.64
CA THR A 159 -10.43 -3.89 -8.50
C THR A 159 -10.40 -2.60 -7.68
N ASN A 160 -11.18 -2.56 -6.60
CA ASN A 160 -11.29 -1.40 -5.72
C ASN A 160 -9.97 -1.14 -4.97
N THR A 161 -9.29 -2.18 -4.48
CA THR A 161 -8.00 -1.98 -3.82
C THR A 161 -6.92 -1.50 -4.77
N TYR A 162 -6.88 -1.99 -6.01
CA TYR A 162 -5.96 -1.45 -7.01
C TYR A 162 -6.26 0.03 -7.31
N SER A 163 -7.51 0.37 -7.64
CA SER A 163 -7.87 1.74 -8.02
C SER A 163 -7.63 2.73 -6.87
N LYS A 164 -7.97 2.34 -5.64
CA LYS A 164 -7.91 3.23 -4.48
C LYS A 164 -6.55 3.24 -3.80
N GLY A 165 -5.95 2.06 -3.58
CA GLY A 165 -4.69 1.91 -2.86
C GLY A 165 -3.47 2.33 -3.67
N ILE A 166 -3.48 2.08 -4.99
CA ILE A 166 -2.32 2.29 -5.86
C ILE A 166 -2.50 3.54 -6.73
N LEU A 167 -3.68 3.74 -7.33
CA LEU A 167 -3.95 4.91 -8.17
C LEU A 167 -4.59 6.08 -7.42
N GLY A 168 -5.04 5.88 -6.18
CA GLY A 168 -5.66 6.95 -5.39
C GLY A 168 -6.95 7.48 -6.02
N ILE A 169 -7.70 6.65 -6.76
CA ILE A 169 -8.99 7.03 -7.37
C ILE A 169 -10.11 6.12 -6.88
N THR A 170 -11.27 6.73 -6.65
CA THR A 170 -12.48 6.07 -6.14
C THR A 170 -13.38 5.67 -7.31
N MET A 171 -13.26 4.42 -7.74
CA MET A 171 -14.05 3.90 -8.87
C MET A 171 -15.29 3.14 -8.41
N GLU A 172 -15.53 2.98 -7.11
CA GLU A 172 -16.56 2.09 -6.57
C GLU A 172 -17.98 2.48 -7.00
N CYS A 173 -18.28 3.79 -7.14
CA CYS A 173 -19.58 4.20 -7.68
C CYS A 173 -19.79 3.71 -9.13
N ALA A 174 -18.70 3.60 -9.90
CA ALA A 174 -18.73 3.11 -11.28
C ALA A 174 -19.12 1.63 -11.39
N GLN A 175 -19.18 0.87 -10.28
CA GLN A 175 -19.65 -0.51 -10.29
C GLN A 175 -21.11 -0.62 -10.78
N CYS A 176 -21.99 0.30 -10.38
CA CYS A 176 -23.42 0.19 -10.65
C CYS A 176 -23.94 1.15 -11.73
N HIS A 177 -23.29 2.29 -11.91
CA HIS A 177 -23.64 3.34 -12.87
C HIS A 177 -22.40 4.20 -13.14
N ASP A 178 -22.36 5.01 -14.20
CA ASP A 178 -21.24 5.94 -14.42
C ASP A 178 -20.98 6.81 -13.18
N HIS A 179 -19.70 7.00 -12.86
CA HIS A 179 -19.31 7.75 -11.67
C HIS A 179 -19.88 9.17 -11.70
N LYS A 180 -20.42 9.63 -10.57
CA LYS A 180 -21.22 10.86 -10.50
C LYS A 180 -20.39 12.14 -10.74
N TYR A 181 -19.13 12.15 -10.31
CA TYR A 181 -18.28 13.34 -10.29
C TYR A 181 -17.02 13.18 -11.13
N ASP A 182 -16.32 12.06 -10.95
CA ASP A 182 -15.15 11.70 -11.74
C ASP A 182 -15.50 11.13 -13.12
N PRO A 183 -14.62 11.32 -14.13
CA PRO A 183 -14.83 10.86 -15.51
C PRO A 183 -14.53 9.36 -15.66
N PHE A 184 -15.25 8.54 -14.90
CA PHE A 184 -15.15 7.08 -14.93
C PHE A 184 -16.51 6.49 -15.30
N SER A 185 -16.60 5.89 -16.47
CA SER A 185 -17.79 5.15 -16.86
C SER A 185 -17.85 3.80 -16.15
N GLN A 186 -19.05 3.21 -16.08
CA GLN A 186 -19.23 1.83 -15.63
C GLN A 186 -18.41 0.86 -16.51
N LYS A 187 -18.27 1.17 -17.80
CA LYS A 187 -17.41 0.39 -18.70
C LYS A 187 -15.94 0.44 -18.28
N ASN A 188 -15.42 1.60 -17.87
CA ASN A 188 -14.05 1.69 -17.35
C ASN A 188 -13.86 0.79 -16.12
N TYR A 189 -14.84 0.76 -15.21
CA TYR A 189 -14.81 -0.11 -14.04
C TYR A 189 -14.69 -1.58 -14.41
N TYR A 190 -15.56 -2.08 -15.30
CA TYR A 190 -15.54 -3.50 -15.69
C TYR A 190 -14.36 -3.85 -16.61
N SER A 191 -13.81 -2.89 -17.36
CA SER A 191 -12.55 -3.06 -18.07
C SER A 191 -11.35 -3.21 -17.13
N LEU A 192 -11.32 -2.46 -16.01
CA LEU A 192 -10.30 -2.64 -14.98
C LEU A 192 -10.49 -3.97 -14.23
N PHE A 193 -11.73 -4.31 -13.90
CA PHE A 193 -12.12 -5.59 -13.30
C PHE A 193 -11.65 -6.79 -14.12
N ALA A 194 -11.66 -6.69 -15.45
CA ALA A 194 -11.28 -7.78 -16.35
C ALA A 194 -9.83 -8.25 -16.13
N PHE A 195 -8.92 -7.39 -15.66
CA PHE A 195 -7.55 -7.80 -15.33
C PHE A 195 -7.49 -8.82 -14.17
N PHE A 196 -8.46 -8.78 -13.25
CA PHE A 196 -8.52 -9.65 -12.07
C PHE A 196 -9.54 -10.78 -12.21
N ASN A 197 -10.26 -10.86 -13.33
CA ASN A 197 -11.35 -11.83 -13.54
C ASN A 197 -10.87 -13.20 -14.08
N ASN A 198 -9.59 -13.32 -14.43
CA ASN A 198 -9.03 -14.57 -14.98
C ASN A 198 -8.41 -15.50 -13.92
N THR A 199 -8.84 -15.40 -12.66
CA THR A 199 -8.32 -16.24 -11.57
C THR A 199 -9.00 -17.62 -11.54
N LEU A 200 -8.33 -18.56 -10.87
CA LEU A 200 -8.85 -19.91 -10.57
C LEU A 200 -9.90 -19.93 -9.44
N GLU A 201 -10.25 -18.78 -8.88
CA GLU A 201 -11.24 -18.65 -7.81
C GLU A 201 -12.65 -18.98 -8.32
N ASN A 202 -13.41 -19.73 -7.51
CA ASN A 202 -14.77 -20.15 -7.88
C ASN A 202 -15.88 -19.66 -6.92
N GLY A 203 -15.56 -18.91 -5.85
CA GLY A 203 -16.56 -18.46 -4.87
C GLY A 203 -16.40 -19.20 -3.55
N LEU A 204 -17.31 -20.14 -3.24
CA LEU A 204 -17.18 -20.98 -2.06
C LEU A 204 -16.09 -22.04 -2.29
N GLU A 205 -15.07 -22.04 -1.44
CA GLU A 205 -13.94 -22.98 -1.53
C GLU A 205 -13.76 -23.75 -0.22
N GLY A 206 -14.84 -24.42 0.18
CA GLY A 206 -14.92 -25.21 1.41
C GLY A 206 -15.58 -24.45 2.56
N LEU A 207 -16.12 -25.21 3.50
CA LEU A 207 -16.76 -24.70 4.72
C LEU A 207 -15.72 -24.51 5.83
N VAL A 208 -16.18 -24.10 7.01
CA VAL A 208 -15.37 -24.02 8.24
C VAL A 208 -14.52 -25.29 8.43
N ASN A 209 -13.27 -25.15 8.83
CA ASN A 209 -12.27 -26.23 8.96
C ASN A 209 -11.81 -26.87 7.63
N SER A 210 -12.11 -26.30 6.47
CA SER A 210 -11.59 -26.80 5.18
C SER A 210 -10.10 -26.49 4.94
N GLY A 211 -9.48 -25.76 5.87
CA GLY A 211 -8.06 -25.44 5.88
C GLY A 211 -7.80 -23.94 5.72
N PRO A 212 -6.63 -23.47 6.17
CA PRO A 212 -6.36 -22.06 6.33
C PRO A 212 -5.85 -21.38 5.04
N SER A 213 -5.92 -22.06 3.89
CA SER A 213 -5.72 -21.44 2.57
C SER A 213 -6.66 -21.98 1.49
N LYS A 214 -6.93 -21.12 0.51
CA LYS A 214 -7.89 -21.34 -0.58
C LYS A 214 -7.18 -21.30 -1.93
N THR A 215 -7.79 -21.87 -2.96
CA THR A 215 -7.19 -22.01 -4.29
C THR A 215 -7.10 -20.65 -4.99
N PRO A 216 -6.01 -20.37 -5.74
CA PRO A 216 -4.74 -21.11 -5.81
C PRO A 216 -3.90 -21.07 -4.55
N ARG A 217 -3.20 -22.16 -4.27
CA ARG A 217 -2.35 -22.33 -3.10
C ARG A 217 -0.88 -22.43 -3.48
N LEU A 218 -0.03 -21.72 -2.75
CA LEU A 218 1.41 -21.93 -2.73
C LEU A 218 1.76 -22.76 -1.50
N THR A 219 2.47 -23.88 -1.68
CA THR A 219 3.02 -24.67 -0.58
C THR A 219 4.47 -24.28 -0.32
N ILE A 220 4.74 -23.88 0.92
CA ILE A 220 6.06 -23.52 1.45
C ILE A 220 6.55 -24.71 2.28
N THR A 221 7.65 -25.31 1.84
CA THR A 221 8.31 -26.45 2.50
C THR A 221 9.49 -25.99 3.35
N GLN A 222 10.03 -26.89 4.16
CA GLN A 222 11.25 -26.61 4.94
C GLN A 222 12.45 -26.24 4.06
N ASP A 223 12.57 -26.82 2.86
CA ASP A 223 13.64 -26.46 1.91
C ASP A 223 13.50 -25.03 1.40
N ASP A 224 12.27 -24.55 1.20
CA ASP A 224 12.03 -23.16 0.81
C ASP A 224 12.43 -22.21 1.94
N LEU A 225 12.09 -22.54 3.19
CA LEU A 225 12.45 -21.77 4.39
C LEU A 225 13.97 -21.77 4.64
N ASN A 226 14.66 -22.85 4.30
CA ASN A 226 16.12 -22.90 4.38
C ASN A 226 16.79 -22.20 3.17
N GLY A 227 16.02 -21.88 2.13
CA GLY A 227 16.49 -21.36 0.86
C GLY A 227 15.93 -19.97 0.55
N ILE A 228 15.11 -19.88 -0.50
CA ILE A 228 14.65 -18.61 -1.08
C ILE A 228 13.67 -17.83 -0.17
N LEU A 229 13.05 -18.48 0.81
CA LEU A 229 12.07 -17.89 1.73
C LEU A 229 12.59 -17.88 3.18
N ASN A 230 13.89 -17.71 3.38
CA ASN A 230 14.53 -17.73 4.69
C ASN A 230 14.19 -16.56 5.64
N PHE A 231 13.52 -15.54 5.12
CA PHE A 231 13.01 -14.40 5.89
C PHE A 231 11.67 -14.70 6.60
N ILE A 232 11.02 -15.83 6.31
CA ILE A 232 9.73 -16.20 6.89
C ILE A 232 9.91 -16.69 8.33
N ASN A 233 9.28 -16.00 9.29
CA ASN A 233 9.35 -16.34 10.71
C ASN A 233 8.29 -17.37 11.06
N LYS A 234 8.64 -18.65 10.88
CA LYS A 234 7.77 -19.76 11.26
C LYS A 234 7.69 -19.89 12.78
N TRP A 235 6.46 -19.91 13.29
CA TRP A 235 6.15 -20.02 14.72
C TRP A 235 5.37 -21.29 15.08
N ASP A 236 5.07 -22.14 14.10
CA ASP A 236 4.39 -23.42 14.28
C ASP A 236 5.32 -24.63 14.03
N ASP A 237 4.91 -25.80 14.53
CA ASP A 237 5.60 -27.06 14.33
C ASP A 237 5.20 -27.74 12.99
N GLN A 238 4.45 -27.07 12.11
CA GLN A 238 3.90 -27.72 10.90
C GLN A 238 5.00 -27.98 9.86
N GLU A 239 5.08 -29.18 9.27
CA GLU A 239 6.14 -29.48 8.29
C GLU A 239 6.09 -28.59 7.03
N GLN A 240 4.90 -28.09 6.68
CA GLN A 240 4.66 -27.24 5.51
C GLN A 240 3.56 -26.23 5.80
N VAL A 241 3.63 -25.08 5.14
CA VAL A 241 2.67 -23.98 5.26
C VAL A 241 2.06 -23.72 3.89
N SER A 242 0.75 -23.51 3.81
CA SER A 242 0.08 -23.22 2.53
C SER A 242 -0.59 -21.85 2.55
N VAL A 243 -0.38 -21.06 1.50
CA VAL A 243 -0.80 -19.64 1.41
C VAL A 243 -1.67 -19.46 0.18
N SER A 244 -2.75 -18.66 0.29
CA SER A 244 -3.58 -18.32 -0.86
C SER A 244 -2.85 -17.29 -1.73
N VAL A 245 -2.64 -17.60 -3.00
CA VAL A 245 -1.92 -16.76 -3.98
C VAL A 245 -2.76 -16.56 -5.24
N MET A 246 -2.25 -15.78 -6.19
CA MET A 246 -2.84 -15.70 -7.52
C MET A 246 -2.40 -16.87 -8.39
N GLY A 247 -3.22 -17.15 -9.40
CA GLY A 247 -2.94 -18.09 -10.46
C GLY A 247 -4.02 -17.94 -11.53
N GLU A 248 -3.62 -17.95 -12.79
CA GLU A 248 -4.52 -17.72 -13.91
C GLU A 248 -5.02 -19.01 -14.54
N ARG A 249 -6.20 -18.92 -15.15
CA ARG A 249 -6.77 -19.99 -15.98
C ARG A 249 -6.08 -20.01 -17.34
N ASP A 250 -5.98 -21.20 -17.93
CA ASP A 250 -5.50 -21.37 -19.31
C ASP A 250 -6.43 -20.65 -20.33
N GLU A 251 -7.74 -20.65 -20.04
CA GLU A 251 -8.74 -19.98 -20.86
C GLU A 251 -9.22 -18.68 -20.21
N VAL A 252 -9.12 -17.58 -20.96
CA VAL A 252 -9.56 -16.25 -20.51
C VAL A 252 -11.05 -16.25 -20.20
N ARG A 253 -11.40 -15.98 -18.94
CA ARG A 253 -12.79 -15.80 -18.51
C ARG A 253 -13.39 -14.54 -19.17
N PRO A 254 -14.51 -14.63 -19.92
CA PRO A 254 -15.19 -13.46 -20.43
C PRO A 254 -15.64 -12.52 -19.30
N THR A 255 -15.48 -11.22 -19.51
CA THR A 255 -15.92 -10.18 -18.56
C THR A 255 -17.06 -9.39 -19.19
N PHE A 256 -18.08 -9.08 -18.40
CA PHE A 256 -19.24 -8.30 -18.83
C PHE A 256 -19.46 -7.12 -17.89
N LEU A 257 -19.97 -6.03 -18.44
CA LEU A 257 -20.62 -5.00 -17.65
C LEU A 257 -21.87 -5.61 -16.98
N LEU A 258 -22.08 -5.33 -15.69
CA LEU A 258 -23.23 -5.88 -14.95
C LEU A 258 -24.34 -4.84 -14.77
N ASP A 259 -25.60 -5.24 -14.94
CA ASP A 259 -26.72 -4.34 -14.70
C ASP A 259 -26.79 -3.92 -13.24
N ARG A 260 -26.55 -2.64 -12.96
CA ARG A 260 -26.48 -2.10 -11.60
C ARG A 260 -25.56 -2.89 -10.66
N GLY A 261 -24.51 -3.51 -11.21
CA GLY A 261 -23.55 -4.29 -10.44
C GLY A 261 -24.02 -5.69 -10.02
N VAL A 262 -25.18 -6.16 -10.51
CA VAL A 262 -25.75 -7.46 -10.13
C VAL A 262 -25.03 -8.61 -10.86
N TYR A 263 -24.48 -9.56 -10.12
CA TYR A 263 -23.57 -10.60 -10.62
C TYR A 263 -24.16 -11.49 -11.73
N ASP A 264 -25.47 -11.76 -11.71
CA ASP A 264 -26.18 -12.62 -12.68
C ASP A 264 -26.89 -11.85 -13.80
N ALA A 265 -26.66 -10.54 -13.92
CA ALA A 265 -27.25 -9.68 -14.93
C ALA A 265 -26.21 -9.10 -15.90
N PRO A 266 -25.51 -9.94 -16.70
CA PRO A 266 -24.51 -9.47 -17.65
C PRO A 266 -25.16 -8.68 -18.80
N LYS A 267 -24.48 -7.62 -19.23
CA LYS A 267 -24.82 -6.80 -20.40
C LYS A 267 -23.78 -6.97 -21.50
N GLU A 268 -23.08 -5.90 -21.87
CA GLU A 268 -22.08 -5.93 -22.92
C GLU A 268 -20.78 -6.57 -22.42
N ARG A 269 -20.14 -7.34 -23.31
CA ARG A 269 -18.79 -7.87 -23.05
C ARG A 269 -17.79 -6.72 -23.06
N VAL A 270 -16.88 -6.74 -22.10
CA VAL A 270 -15.76 -5.80 -22.00
C VAL A 270 -14.42 -6.55 -22.01
N PHE A 271 -13.35 -5.80 -22.23
CA PHE A 271 -11.98 -6.30 -22.29
C PHE A 271 -11.09 -5.53 -21.31
N PRO A 272 -9.94 -6.11 -20.90
CA PRO A 272 -8.97 -5.43 -20.04
C PRO A 272 -8.59 -4.06 -20.59
N GLY A 273 -8.69 -3.04 -19.74
CA GLY A 273 -8.38 -1.65 -20.07
C GLY A 273 -8.45 -0.74 -18.85
N THR A 274 -7.86 0.45 -18.97
CA THR A 274 -7.80 1.46 -17.90
C THR A 274 -8.65 2.67 -18.24
N PRO A 275 -8.97 3.54 -17.27
CA PRO A 275 -9.66 4.80 -17.58
C PRO A 275 -8.80 5.73 -18.43
N GLU A 276 -9.33 6.12 -19.59
CA GLU A 276 -8.69 7.05 -20.54
C GLU A 276 -8.40 8.42 -19.93
N SER A 277 -9.20 8.80 -18.93
CA SER A 277 -9.07 10.05 -18.18
C SER A 277 -7.83 10.09 -17.28
N VAL A 278 -7.19 8.94 -17.02
CA VAL A 278 -5.91 8.84 -16.32
C VAL A 278 -4.78 8.66 -17.33
N LEU A 279 -4.82 7.56 -18.08
CA LEU A 279 -3.88 7.21 -19.14
C LEU A 279 -4.48 6.02 -19.91
N ASP A 280 -4.54 6.12 -21.24
CA ASP A 280 -5.03 5.04 -22.09
C ASP A 280 -4.20 3.76 -21.93
N PHE A 281 -4.87 2.59 -22.01
CA PHE A 281 -4.20 1.30 -22.04
C PHE A 281 -3.84 0.91 -23.48
N ASP A 282 -2.57 1.07 -23.84
CA ASP A 282 -2.06 0.65 -25.15
C ASP A 282 -1.78 -0.85 -25.18
N SER A 283 -2.72 -1.62 -25.73
CA SER A 283 -2.60 -3.08 -25.87
C SER A 283 -1.54 -3.53 -26.87
N THR A 284 -0.95 -2.62 -27.65
CA THR A 284 0.20 -2.93 -28.51
C THR A 284 1.51 -2.90 -27.74
N ARG A 285 1.54 -2.16 -26.61
CA ARG A 285 2.68 -2.04 -25.70
C ARG A 285 2.59 -2.97 -24.50
N TYR A 286 1.38 -3.18 -23.97
CA TYR A 286 1.14 -3.95 -22.76
C TYR A 286 0.22 -5.13 -23.03
N ALA A 287 0.58 -6.31 -22.51
CA ALA A 287 -0.31 -7.47 -22.57
C ALA A 287 -1.60 -7.20 -21.77
N PRO A 288 -2.79 -7.59 -22.25
CA PRO A 288 -4.06 -7.35 -21.55
C PRO A 288 -4.26 -8.32 -20.37
N ASN A 289 -3.32 -8.34 -19.43
CA ASN A 289 -3.31 -9.16 -18.21
C ASN A 289 -2.72 -8.36 -17.04
N ARG A 290 -2.65 -8.94 -15.82
CA ARG A 290 -2.15 -8.22 -14.63
C ARG A 290 -0.72 -7.73 -14.78
N LEU A 291 0.13 -8.44 -15.53
CA LEU A 291 1.51 -8.01 -15.76
C LEU A 291 1.55 -6.74 -16.63
N GLY A 292 0.75 -6.66 -17.68
CA GLY A 292 0.62 -5.43 -18.46
C GLY A 292 -0.02 -4.29 -17.68
N LEU A 293 -0.97 -4.57 -16.78
CA LEU A 293 -1.51 -3.56 -15.85
C LEU A 293 -0.42 -3.01 -14.93
N ALA A 294 0.45 -3.88 -14.38
CA ALA A 294 1.59 -3.44 -13.58
C ALA A 294 2.56 -2.56 -14.41
N GLN A 295 2.86 -2.94 -15.65
CA GLN A 295 3.70 -2.14 -16.55
C GLN A 295 3.07 -0.78 -16.91
N TRP A 296 1.74 -0.71 -17.08
CA TRP A 296 1.01 0.54 -17.27
C TRP A 296 1.04 1.43 -16.02
N THR A 297 0.95 0.81 -14.82
CA THR A 297 1.00 1.49 -13.52
C THR A 297 2.31 2.25 -13.34
N PHE A 298 3.42 1.65 -13.77
CA PHE A 298 4.76 2.26 -13.68
C PHE A 298 5.24 2.88 -14.99
N SER A 299 4.33 3.14 -15.94
CA SER A 299 4.66 3.96 -17.11
C SER A 299 5.10 5.35 -16.65
N LYS A 300 6.11 5.91 -17.34
CA LYS A 300 6.54 7.30 -17.11
C LYS A 300 5.42 8.31 -17.35
N ASP A 301 4.44 7.94 -18.16
CA ASP A 301 3.29 8.77 -18.51
C ASP A 301 2.14 8.65 -17.49
N ASN A 302 2.21 7.71 -16.54
CA ASN A 302 1.18 7.55 -15.52
C ASN A 302 1.28 8.70 -14.48
N PRO A 303 0.25 9.54 -14.36
CA PRO A 303 0.34 10.73 -13.52
C PRO A 303 0.09 10.46 -12.03
N LEU A 304 -0.40 9.28 -11.63
CA LEU A 304 -0.95 9.06 -10.30
C LEU A 304 -0.02 8.27 -9.39
N THR A 305 0.51 7.13 -9.87
CA THR A 305 1.17 6.13 -9.01
C THR A 305 2.23 6.71 -8.08
N ALA A 306 3.15 7.52 -8.62
CA ALA A 306 4.19 8.15 -7.81
C ALA A 306 3.61 9.20 -6.83
N ARG A 307 2.68 10.04 -7.27
CA ARG A 307 2.05 11.07 -6.43
C ARG A 307 1.29 10.46 -5.25
N VAL A 308 0.56 9.37 -5.50
CA VAL A 308 -0.24 8.68 -4.50
C VAL A 308 0.64 8.09 -3.42
N PHE A 309 1.67 7.32 -3.80
CA PHE A 309 2.57 6.70 -2.83
C PHE A 309 3.38 7.75 -2.05
N VAL A 310 3.91 8.77 -2.73
CA VAL A 310 4.58 9.90 -2.07
C VAL A 310 3.66 10.58 -1.06
N ASN A 311 2.39 10.79 -1.40
CA ASN A 311 1.42 11.42 -0.50
C ASN A 311 1.02 10.53 0.68
N GLN A 312 0.90 9.21 0.48
CA GLN A 312 0.67 8.23 1.55
C GLN A 312 1.82 8.27 2.56
N LEU A 313 3.08 8.19 2.09
CA LEU A 313 4.24 8.29 2.97
C LEU A 313 4.35 9.68 3.61
N TRP A 314 4.06 10.74 2.87
CA TRP A 314 4.03 12.08 3.46
C TRP A 314 3.03 12.16 4.61
N ALA A 315 1.82 11.62 4.44
CA ALA A 315 0.85 11.56 5.52
C ALA A 315 1.35 10.73 6.72
N LEU A 316 2.06 9.64 6.46
CA LEU A 316 2.63 8.78 7.51
C LEU A 316 3.66 9.51 8.38
N PHE A 317 4.54 10.31 7.78
CA PHE A 317 5.64 11.01 8.49
C PHE A 317 5.25 12.42 8.98
N PHE A 318 4.32 13.09 8.31
CA PHE A 318 3.92 14.46 8.63
C PHE A 318 2.52 14.56 9.26
N GLY A 319 1.81 13.44 9.42
CA GLY A 319 0.50 13.33 10.07
C GLY A 319 -0.69 13.77 9.20
N ASN A 320 -0.45 14.42 8.06
CA ASN A 320 -1.46 14.79 7.08
C ASN A 320 -0.84 14.80 5.68
N GLY A 321 -1.56 14.30 4.68
CA GLY A 321 -1.11 14.31 3.29
C GLY A 321 -1.13 15.71 2.68
N LEU A 322 -0.30 15.92 1.65
CA LEU A 322 -0.40 17.11 0.81
C LEU A 322 -1.78 17.18 0.16
N VAL A 323 -2.30 16.02 -0.24
CA VAL A 323 -3.72 15.73 -0.47
C VAL A 323 -4.24 15.03 0.78
N SER A 324 -5.12 15.70 1.54
CA SER A 324 -5.62 15.18 2.82
C SER A 324 -6.54 13.96 2.67
N THR A 325 -7.21 13.84 1.52
CA THR A 325 -7.94 12.63 1.11
C THR A 325 -6.97 11.62 0.52
N ILE A 326 -6.20 10.94 1.36
CA ILE A 326 -5.04 10.11 0.97
C ILE A 326 -5.37 9.10 -0.15
N ALA A 327 -6.60 8.57 -0.15
CA ALA A 327 -7.07 7.55 -1.09
C ALA A 327 -7.96 8.10 -2.22
N ASP A 328 -8.08 9.43 -2.35
CA ASP A 328 -8.92 10.07 -3.37
C ASP A 328 -8.26 11.36 -3.89
N PHE A 329 -7.70 11.24 -5.09
CA PHE A 329 -7.12 12.30 -5.92
C PHE A 329 -8.11 12.79 -6.99
N GLY A 330 -9.32 12.24 -7.01
CA GLY A 330 -10.39 12.66 -7.91
C GLY A 330 -11.09 13.93 -7.46
N ASN A 331 -12.20 14.23 -8.11
CA ASN A 331 -13.03 15.41 -7.91
C ASN A 331 -13.73 15.44 -6.55
N GLN A 332 -13.87 14.28 -5.89
CA GLN A 332 -14.36 14.20 -4.50
C GLN A 332 -13.24 14.35 -3.46
N GLY A 333 -12.00 14.24 -3.90
CA GLY A 333 -10.81 14.50 -3.10
C GLY A 333 -10.55 15.98 -2.83
N THR A 334 -9.53 16.23 -2.01
CA THR A 334 -9.00 17.58 -1.76
C THR A 334 -7.87 17.89 -2.73
N LEU A 335 -7.81 19.14 -3.20
CA LEU A 335 -6.65 19.61 -3.96
C LEU A 335 -5.38 19.59 -3.09
N PRO A 336 -4.20 19.31 -3.68
CA PRO A 336 -2.94 19.35 -2.96
C PRO A 336 -2.67 20.76 -2.40
N THR A 337 -2.24 20.82 -1.15
CA THR A 337 -1.82 22.08 -0.51
C THR A 337 -0.55 22.66 -1.13
N HIS A 338 0.32 21.79 -1.63
CA HIS A 338 1.60 22.11 -2.27
C HIS A 338 1.76 21.29 -3.58
N PRO A 339 1.06 21.65 -4.66
CA PRO A 339 1.08 20.88 -5.92
C PRO A 339 2.48 20.74 -6.50
N GLU A 340 3.24 21.84 -6.57
CA GLU A 340 4.60 21.84 -7.12
C GLU A 340 5.56 20.95 -6.32
N LEU A 341 5.39 20.88 -4.99
CA LEU A 341 6.20 20.00 -4.14
C LEU A 341 5.84 18.53 -4.38
N LEU A 342 4.55 18.21 -4.48
CA LEU A 342 4.09 16.86 -4.76
C LEU A 342 4.58 16.38 -6.13
N ASP A 343 4.48 17.22 -7.16
CA ASP A 343 4.98 16.92 -8.51
C ASP A 343 6.48 16.71 -8.51
N TRP A 344 7.24 17.59 -7.87
CA TRP A 344 8.69 17.46 -7.79
C TRP A 344 9.12 16.18 -7.07
N MET A 345 8.50 15.85 -5.93
CA MET A 345 8.81 14.61 -5.20
C MET A 345 8.40 13.35 -5.97
N ALA A 346 7.28 13.39 -6.70
CA ALA A 346 6.84 12.28 -7.53
C ALA A 346 7.84 12.00 -8.66
N VAL A 347 8.27 13.03 -9.39
CA VAL A 347 9.28 12.88 -10.45
C VAL A 347 10.62 12.42 -9.87
N ASP A 348 11.08 13.05 -8.78
CA ASP A 348 12.33 12.67 -8.12
C ASP A 348 12.29 11.20 -7.66
N PHE A 349 11.17 10.73 -7.09
CA PHE A 349 11.02 9.33 -6.70
C PHE A 349 11.11 8.37 -7.89
N GLN A 350 10.49 8.70 -9.02
CA GLN A 350 10.58 7.91 -10.25
C GLN A 350 12.00 7.88 -10.84
N GLU A 351 12.66 9.04 -10.91
CA GLU A 351 14.00 9.18 -11.51
C GLU A 351 15.11 8.55 -10.66
N ASN A 352 14.89 8.44 -9.35
CA ASN A 352 15.81 7.80 -8.42
C ASN A 352 15.44 6.33 -8.14
N GLY A 353 14.84 5.66 -9.13
CA GLY A 353 14.67 4.21 -9.13
C GLY A 353 13.66 3.70 -8.11
N TRP A 354 12.65 4.49 -7.76
CA TRP A 354 11.59 4.10 -6.84
C TRP A 354 12.11 3.68 -5.44
N ASP A 355 13.23 4.28 -5.01
CA ASP A 355 13.91 3.99 -3.75
C ASP A 355 13.15 4.58 -2.54
N ILE A 356 12.57 3.68 -1.74
CA ILE A 356 11.68 4.04 -0.63
C ILE A 356 12.49 4.60 0.55
N LYS A 357 13.60 3.98 0.94
CA LYS A 357 14.45 4.49 2.03
C LYS A 357 15.05 5.85 1.69
N ARG A 358 15.42 6.12 0.44
CA ARG A 358 15.86 7.44 -0.03
C ARG A 358 14.76 8.48 0.14
N LEU A 359 13.52 8.16 -0.27
CA LEU A 359 12.37 9.06 -0.11
C LEU A 359 12.10 9.35 1.38
N VAL A 360 12.13 8.33 2.24
CA VAL A 360 11.99 8.50 3.70
C VAL A 360 13.13 9.36 4.26
N LYS A 361 14.39 9.09 3.88
CA LYS A 361 15.56 9.89 4.28
C LYS A 361 15.36 11.36 3.90
N GLN A 362 14.90 11.64 2.68
CA GLN A 362 14.60 12.99 2.21
C GLN A 362 13.51 13.69 3.06
N PHE A 363 12.49 12.97 3.50
CA PHE A 363 11.46 13.51 4.39
C PHE A 363 12.02 13.89 5.76
N VAL A 364 12.70 12.95 6.42
CA VAL A 364 13.17 13.16 7.80
C VAL A 364 14.34 14.14 7.87
N MET A 365 15.17 14.23 6.83
CA MET A 365 16.24 15.22 6.72
C MET A 365 15.74 16.65 6.46
N SER A 366 14.47 16.81 6.06
CA SER A 366 13.91 18.12 5.74
C SER A 366 13.82 19.06 6.95
N ALA A 367 13.99 20.36 6.70
CA ALA A 367 13.73 21.37 7.72
C ALA A 367 12.28 21.30 8.24
N THR A 368 11.33 20.91 7.38
CA THR A 368 9.91 20.76 7.72
C THR A 368 9.70 19.72 8.81
N TYR A 369 10.33 18.54 8.67
CA TYR A 369 10.19 17.44 9.63
C TYR A 369 10.84 17.77 10.98
N ARG A 370 12.00 18.45 10.93
CA ARG A 370 12.80 18.78 12.12
C ARG A 370 12.22 19.89 12.99
N GLN A 371 11.12 20.53 12.60
CA GLN A 371 10.46 21.56 13.39
C GLN A 371 9.99 21.07 14.76
N SER A 372 9.93 21.98 15.73
CA SER A 372 9.27 21.74 17.02
C SER A 372 7.75 21.59 16.83
N SER A 373 7.12 20.83 17.74
CA SER A 373 5.67 20.63 17.78
C SER A 373 4.95 21.65 18.68
N GLN A 374 5.60 22.78 18.97
CA GLN A 374 4.99 23.86 19.76
C GLN A 374 3.86 24.53 18.97
N ILE A 375 2.73 24.75 19.64
CA ILE A 375 1.53 25.32 19.02
C ILE A 375 1.30 26.71 19.62
N THR A 376 1.34 27.74 18.78
CA THR A 376 1.03 29.12 19.15
C THR A 376 -0.45 29.42 18.90
N ASP A 377 -0.97 30.51 19.45
CA ASP A 377 -2.33 30.95 19.15
C ASP A 377 -2.52 31.32 17.67
N GLN A 378 -1.45 31.78 17.01
CA GLN A 378 -1.49 32.03 15.57
C GLN A 378 -1.69 30.73 14.79
N HIS A 379 -1.03 29.64 15.18
CA HIS A 379 -1.23 28.32 14.57
C HIS A 379 -2.69 27.88 14.68
N ARG A 380 -3.27 27.96 15.88
CA ARG A 380 -4.67 27.55 16.12
C ARG A 380 -5.68 28.37 15.31
N LYS A 381 -5.41 29.67 15.12
CA LYS A 381 -6.31 30.57 14.39
C LYS A 381 -6.19 30.48 12.87
N ARG A 382 -4.98 30.24 12.34
CA ARG A 382 -4.71 30.29 10.90
C ARG A 382 -4.68 28.93 10.23
N ASP A 383 -4.17 27.92 10.92
CA ASP A 383 -3.99 26.57 10.39
C ASP A 383 -4.11 25.54 11.52
N PRO A 384 -5.33 25.36 12.07
CA PRO A 384 -5.58 24.43 13.17
C PRO A 384 -5.17 22.99 12.80
N ASP A 385 -5.36 22.60 11.54
CA ASP A 385 -5.12 21.25 11.03
C ASP A 385 -3.68 21.02 10.54
N ASN A 386 -2.81 22.03 10.66
CA ASN A 386 -1.40 21.99 10.24
C ASN A 386 -1.19 21.64 8.75
N ARG A 387 -2.10 22.08 7.87
CA ARG A 387 -2.07 21.84 6.42
C ARG A 387 -0.89 22.50 5.71
N TYR A 388 -0.30 23.53 6.32
CA TYR A 388 0.84 24.25 5.77
C TYR A 388 2.17 23.87 6.42
N TYR A 389 2.17 22.90 7.33
CA TYR A 389 3.37 22.35 7.97
C TYR A 389 4.29 23.41 8.61
N ALA A 390 3.68 24.41 9.25
CA ALA A 390 4.40 25.45 10.00
C ALA A 390 4.94 24.95 11.37
N ARG A 391 4.63 23.70 11.70
CA ARG A 391 5.07 22.99 12.91
C ARG A 391 5.08 21.50 12.61
N ALA A 392 5.80 20.74 13.42
CA ALA A 392 5.67 19.29 13.35
C ALA A 392 4.32 18.83 13.92
N ALA A 393 3.75 17.80 13.29
CA ALA A 393 2.51 17.19 13.74
C ALA A 393 2.69 16.46 15.08
N ARG A 394 1.58 16.35 15.83
CA ARG A 394 1.49 15.49 17.01
C ARG A 394 0.67 14.28 16.59
N ILE A 395 1.37 13.21 16.23
CA ILE A 395 0.74 11.98 15.74
C ILE A 395 0.39 11.12 16.95
N ARG A 396 -0.86 10.62 16.99
CA ARG A 396 -1.27 9.65 18.01
C ARG A 396 -0.59 8.33 17.70
N LEU A 397 0.02 7.73 18.71
CA LEU A 397 0.64 6.42 18.56
C LEU A 397 -0.43 5.34 18.38
N PRO A 398 -0.30 4.45 17.38
CA PRO A 398 -1.07 3.22 17.26
C PRO A 398 -0.93 2.31 18.49
N ALA A 399 -1.85 1.35 18.62
CA ALA A 399 -1.90 0.46 19.80
C ALA A 399 -0.63 -0.38 19.96
N GLU A 400 -0.07 -0.83 18.85
CA GLU A 400 1.15 -1.63 18.74
C GLU A 400 2.35 -0.85 19.28
N MET A 401 2.53 0.40 18.83
CA MET A 401 3.60 1.27 19.32
C MET A 401 3.44 1.66 20.79
N ILE A 402 2.21 1.69 21.31
CA ILE A 402 1.98 1.91 22.74
C ILE A 402 2.38 0.66 23.54
N ARG A 403 2.03 -0.53 23.06
CA ARG A 403 2.41 -1.81 23.68
C ARG A 403 3.93 -1.94 23.76
N ASP A 404 4.63 -1.60 22.68
CA ASP A 404 6.08 -1.78 22.56
C ASP A 404 6.91 -0.67 23.26
N GLN A 405 6.25 0.26 23.96
CA GLN A 405 6.90 1.31 24.75
C GLN A 405 7.05 0.99 26.24
N VAL A 406 6.44 -0.10 26.72
CA VAL A 406 6.36 -0.43 28.15
C VAL A 406 7.61 -1.15 28.63
#